data_AF-A0A4Q4KNT0-F1
#
_entry.id   AF-A0A4Q4KNT0-F1
#
_cell.length_a   1.000
_cell.length_b   1.000
_cell.length_c   1.000
_cell.angle_alpha   90.00
_cell.angle_beta   90.00
_cell.angle_gamma   90.00
#
_symmetry.space_group_name_H-M   'P 1'
#
loop_
_entity.id
_entity.type
_entity.pdbx_description
1 polymer ?
#
loop_
_entity_poly.entity_id
_entity_poly.type
_entity_poly.pdbx_seq_one_letter_code
_entity_poly.pdbx_strand_id
1 'polypeptide(L)'
;MKNCLIFFLLLNISIPSSFGQRIDNLSSFRDVPTTQYLRFNYDNDLFVGTDQNYTQGFSLELVSPFLKKNPINYLFFKPKNTETRYGLAIEHNSFTPDRYFVPEIQLGDRPFSATLMLKSFVISTDTIKASRFTSSFIIGMIGQAALGEEIQVGIHKVTDSETPLGWPNQIQNDVVLNYGFGYEKQLVRFRDFFSIQANANGKVGTLFTNGSIGINATIGILNSPFSSIKSKNNFNFYVFAQPLINIIGYDATLQGGVFNRKSPYVISADGIERFTGQFNYGIVMRLKSFYFEYSGALVTREFKTGGSAKWGGIKIGVML
;
A
#
# COMPACT_ATOMS: atom_id res chain seq x y z
N MET A 1 20.59 19.95 -44.83
CA MET A 1 19.59 20.43 -43.85
C MET A 1 18.93 19.22 -43.19
N LYS A 2 18.60 19.29 -41.89
CA LYS A 2 17.88 18.22 -41.16
C LYS A 2 16.61 18.83 -40.56
N ASN A 3 15.44 18.30 -40.93
CA ASN A 3 14.12 18.68 -40.38
C ASN A 3 13.31 17.41 -40.07
N CYS A 4 12.29 17.57 -39.22
CA CYS A 4 11.28 16.58 -38.83
C CYS A 4 11.82 15.40 -37.98
N LEU A 5 11.16 14.99 -36.88
CA LEU A 5 10.04 15.62 -36.18
C LEU A 5 10.12 15.26 -34.68
N ILE A 6 10.15 16.26 -33.78
CA ILE A 6 10.06 15.99 -32.34
C ILE A 6 8.57 15.94 -31.98
N PHE A 7 8.07 14.74 -31.66
CA PHE A 7 6.68 14.53 -31.28
C PHE A 7 6.47 14.93 -29.81
N PHE A 8 6.32 16.23 -29.55
CA PHE A 8 5.88 16.73 -28.25
C PHE A 8 4.40 16.40 -28.06
N LEU A 9 4.12 15.19 -27.56
CA LEU A 9 2.77 14.72 -27.28
C LEU A 9 2.27 15.37 -25.97
N LEU A 10 1.84 16.64 -26.08
CA LEU A 10 1.20 17.41 -25.01
C LEU A 10 -0.18 16.81 -24.69
N LEU A 11 -0.19 15.70 -23.94
CA LEU A 11 -1.39 15.19 -23.30
C LEU A 11 -1.85 16.19 -22.23
N ASN A 12 -2.71 17.11 -22.65
CA ASN A 12 -3.67 17.75 -21.76
C ASN A 12 -4.69 16.68 -21.32
N ILE A 13 -4.24 15.75 -20.48
CA ILE A 13 -5.17 15.08 -19.58
C ILE A 13 -5.59 16.17 -18.60
N SER A 14 -6.77 16.74 -18.81
CA SER A 14 -7.54 17.34 -17.73
C SER A 14 -7.83 16.21 -16.74
N ILE A 15 -6.94 16.00 -15.77
CA ILE A 15 -7.04 14.89 -14.81
C ILE A 15 -8.33 15.12 -14.01
N PRO A 16 -9.41 14.34 -14.20
CA PRO A 16 -10.39 14.25 -13.13
C PRO A 16 -9.63 13.67 -11.96
N SER A 17 -9.81 14.21 -10.76
CA SER A 17 -9.12 13.72 -9.58
C SER A 17 -9.25 12.18 -9.52
N SER A 18 -8.11 11.48 -9.39
CA SER A 18 -7.95 10.05 -9.77
C SER A 18 -7.07 9.28 -8.78
N PHE A 19 -7.51 8.10 -8.32
CA PHE A 19 -7.32 7.77 -6.91
C PHE A 19 -7.59 6.25 -6.52
N GLY A 20 -7.01 5.33 -5.66
CA GLY A 20 -5.84 5.09 -4.71
C GLY A 20 -5.77 3.73 -3.95
N GLN A 21 -4.78 3.50 -3.05
CA GLN A 21 -4.69 2.35 -2.08
C GLN A 21 -3.57 2.39 -1.01
N ARG A 22 -3.86 1.85 0.20
CA ARG A 22 -3.03 1.75 1.44
C ARG A 22 -1.76 0.89 1.28
N ILE A 23 -0.74 1.07 2.15
CA ILE A 23 0.64 0.52 2.06
C ILE A 23 0.80 -0.79 1.26
N ASP A 24 1.41 -0.67 0.07
CA ASP A 24 2.03 -1.80 -0.64
C ASP A 24 3.54 -1.60 -0.80
N ASN A 25 4.30 -2.63 -0.43
CA ASN A 25 5.76 -2.70 -0.50
C ASN A 25 6.24 -3.86 -1.40
N LEU A 26 5.32 -4.64 -1.99
CA LEU A 26 5.62 -5.90 -2.68
C LEU A 26 5.63 -5.77 -4.22
N SER A 27 4.93 -4.76 -4.78
CA SER A 27 4.94 -4.45 -6.22
C SER A 27 6.36 -4.27 -6.80
N SER A 28 6.55 -4.64 -8.06
CA SER A 28 7.85 -4.69 -8.71
C SER A 28 8.54 -3.33 -8.89
N PHE A 29 7.79 -2.23 -8.99
CA PHE A 29 8.35 -0.87 -8.98
C PHE A 29 8.84 -0.40 -7.58
N ARG A 30 8.67 -1.23 -6.54
CA ARG A 30 9.21 -1.02 -5.18
C ARG A 30 10.29 -2.05 -4.83
N ASP A 31 10.91 -2.67 -5.84
CA ASP A 31 11.90 -3.72 -5.63
C ASP A 31 13.22 -3.23 -5.05
N VAL A 32 13.69 -3.94 -4.02
CA VAL A 32 15.01 -3.79 -3.44
C VAL A 32 15.82 -5.05 -3.77
N PRO A 33 16.73 -5.01 -4.77
CA PRO A 33 17.39 -6.21 -5.32
C PRO A 33 18.57 -6.66 -4.45
N THR A 34 18.26 -7.13 -3.25
CA THR A 34 19.16 -7.81 -2.31
C THR A 34 18.41 -8.92 -1.58
N THR A 35 19.13 -9.85 -0.95
CA THR A 35 18.57 -10.86 -0.04
C THR A 35 18.29 -10.31 1.35
N GLN A 36 18.87 -9.16 1.74
CA GLN A 36 18.69 -8.58 3.07
C GLN A 36 18.56 -7.05 3.05
N TYR A 37 17.47 -6.52 3.60
CA TYR A 37 17.25 -5.09 3.76
C TYR A 37 16.27 -4.77 4.90
N LEU A 38 16.39 -3.56 5.45
CA LEU A 38 15.40 -2.91 6.29
C LEU A 38 14.73 -1.78 5.48
N ARG A 39 13.41 -1.59 5.60
CA ARG A 39 12.67 -0.48 4.99
C ARG A 39 11.64 0.08 5.97
N PHE A 40 11.64 1.39 6.14
CA PHE A 40 10.60 2.15 6.82
C PHE A 40 9.69 2.83 5.79
N ASN A 41 8.39 2.91 6.11
CA ASN A 41 7.39 3.71 5.40
C ASN A 41 6.66 4.62 6.39
N TYR A 42 6.33 5.84 5.95
CA TYR A 42 5.37 6.71 6.60
C TYR A 42 4.45 7.33 5.53
N ASP A 43 3.18 6.92 5.54
CA ASP A 43 2.07 7.49 4.76
C ASP A 43 1.30 8.48 5.65
N ASN A 44 0.92 9.63 5.10
CA ASN A 44 0.07 10.63 5.77
C ASN A 44 -0.56 11.56 4.74
N ASP A 45 -1.75 12.08 5.00
CA ASP A 45 -2.52 12.91 4.06
C ASP A 45 -2.26 14.42 4.15
N LEU A 46 -1.62 14.90 5.21
CA LEU A 46 -1.10 16.27 5.26
C LEU A 46 -0.06 16.51 4.14
N PHE A 47 0.65 15.46 3.69
CA PHE A 47 1.54 15.53 2.51
C PHE A 47 0.83 15.95 1.21
N VAL A 48 -0.50 15.92 1.16
CA VAL A 48 -1.31 16.40 0.03
C VAL A 48 -2.40 17.40 0.47
N GLY A 49 -2.38 17.87 1.72
CA GLY A 49 -3.32 18.86 2.27
C GLY A 49 -4.73 18.32 2.49
N THR A 50 -4.86 17.29 3.33
CA THR A 50 -6.10 16.76 3.94
C THR A 50 -5.75 16.10 5.29
N ASP A 51 -6.74 15.88 6.15
CA ASP A 51 -6.65 15.00 7.34
C ASP A 51 -7.98 14.25 7.50
N GLN A 52 -8.26 13.35 6.55
CA GLN A 52 -9.49 12.58 6.48
C GLN A 52 -9.32 11.30 5.66
N ASN A 53 -10.14 10.30 5.99
CA ASN A 53 -10.07 8.93 5.49
C ASN A 53 -8.83 8.16 5.92
N TYR A 54 -7.68 8.33 5.29
CA TYR A 54 -6.44 7.62 5.65
C TYR A 54 -5.40 8.62 6.13
N THR A 55 -5.63 9.11 7.35
CA THR A 55 -4.79 10.12 8.01
C THR A 55 -3.33 9.65 8.14
N GLN A 56 -3.10 8.37 8.43
CA GLN A 56 -1.76 7.90 8.77
C GLN A 56 -1.58 6.41 8.53
N GLY A 57 -0.39 6.02 8.06
CA GLY A 57 0.13 4.68 8.23
C GLY A 57 1.65 4.64 8.35
N PHE A 58 2.17 3.60 8.99
CA PHE A 58 3.60 3.32 8.99
C PHE A 58 3.88 1.83 8.84
N SER A 59 5.03 1.50 8.25
CA SER A 59 5.52 0.12 8.23
C SER A 59 7.00 0.06 8.53
N LEU A 60 7.42 -0.88 9.38
CA LEU A 60 8.82 -1.30 9.49
C LEU A 60 8.97 -2.72 8.95
N GLU A 61 9.67 -2.85 7.83
CA GLU A 61 9.84 -4.06 7.03
C GLU A 61 11.29 -4.56 7.12
N LEU A 62 11.46 -5.86 7.39
CA LEU A 62 12.73 -6.58 7.35
C LEU A 62 12.62 -7.77 6.39
N VAL A 63 13.48 -7.79 5.38
CA VAL A 63 13.74 -8.96 4.52
C VAL A 63 15.12 -9.52 4.88
N SER A 64 15.24 -10.83 5.06
CA SER A 64 16.52 -11.49 5.37
C SER A 64 16.49 -13.00 5.12
N PRO A 65 17.62 -13.66 4.77
CA PRO A 65 17.69 -15.10 4.56
C PRO A 65 17.24 -15.97 5.75
N PHE A 66 17.41 -15.51 7.00
CA PHE A 66 17.04 -16.32 8.17
C PHE A 66 15.51 -16.54 8.26
N LEU A 67 14.72 -15.59 7.74
CA LEU A 67 13.26 -15.65 7.71
C LEU A 67 12.71 -16.78 6.82
N LYS A 68 13.56 -17.42 5.99
CA LYS A 68 13.24 -18.68 5.31
C LYS A 68 12.79 -19.80 6.27
N LYS A 69 13.25 -19.77 7.53
CA LYS A 69 12.87 -20.75 8.57
C LYS A 69 11.56 -20.43 9.31
N ASN A 70 10.90 -19.30 9.04
CA ASN A 70 9.62 -18.95 9.68
C ASN A 70 8.55 -20.03 9.35
N PRO A 71 7.90 -20.68 10.34
CA PRO A 71 6.94 -21.76 10.08
C PRO A 71 5.73 -21.30 9.25
N ILE A 72 5.38 -20.02 9.27
CA ILE A 72 4.27 -19.49 8.47
C ILE A 72 4.53 -19.63 6.95
N ASN A 73 5.79 -19.81 6.55
CA ASN A 73 6.18 -20.04 5.17
C ASN A 73 5.56 -21.32 4.58
N TYR A 74 5.04 -22.25 5.38
CA TYR A 74 4.30 -23.41 4.88
C TYR A 74 2.93 -23.06 4.30
N LEU A 75 2.34 -21.92 4.68
CA LEU A 75 1.05 -21.44 4.15
C LEU A 75 1.17 -20.79 2.77
N PHE A 76 2.38 -20.38 2.35
CA PHE A 76 2.58 -19.61 1.12
C PHE A 76 2.79 -20.48 -0.11
N PHE A 77 2.04 -20.19 -1.18
CA PHE A 77 2.33 -20.73 -2.50
C PHE A 77 3.64 -20.14 -3.04
N LYS A 78 4.57 -21.02 -3.43
CA LYS A 78 5.92 -20.67 -3.90
C LYS A 78 6.16 -21.36 -5.24
N PRO A 79 6.12 -20.64 -6.37
CA PRO A 79 6.38 -21.24 -7.68
C PRO A 79 7.79 -21.84 -7.76
N LYS A 80 7.92 -23.01 -8.38
CA LYS A 80 9.23 -23.63 -8.66
C LYS A 80 10.07 -22.74 -9.57
N ASN A 81 11.39 -22.86 -9.48
CA ASN A 81 12.38 -22.15 -10.31
C ASN A 81 12.34 -20.62 -10.13
N THR A 82 12.14 -20.13 -8.90
CA THR A 82 12.11 -18.70 -8.58
C THR A 82 13.16 -18.28 -7.56
N GLU A 83 13.74 -17.09 -7.74
CA GLU A 83 14.51 -16.42 -6.68
C GLU A 83 13.51 -15.90 -5.62
N THR A 84 13.61 -16.46 -4.40
CA THR A 84 12.60 -16.28 -3.35
C THR A 84 13.17 -15.55 -2.14
N ARG A 85 12.60 -14.39 -1.81
CA ARG A 85 12.90 -13.57 -0.62
C ARG A 85 11.79 -13.75 0.42
N TYR A 86 12.17 -13.65 1.70
CA TYR A 86 11.30 -13.84 2.87
C TYR A 86 11.36 -12.59 3.75
N GLY A 87 10.21 -12.11 4.22
CA GLY A 87 10.12 -10.87 4.98
C GLY A 87 9.08 -10.88 6.10
N LEU A 88 9.30 -9.97 7.04
CA LEU A 88 8.36 -9.56 8.08
C LEU A 88 8.13 -8.05 7.95
N ALA A 89 6.94 -7.58 8.26
CA ALA A 89 6.67 -6.17 8.50
C ALA A 89 5.73 -6.00 9.69
N ILE A 90 5.99 -4.99 10.52
CA ILE A 90 4.99 -4.43 11.42
C ILE A 90 4.32 -3.28 10.65
N GLU A 91 2.99 -3.29 10.56
CA GLU A 91 2.19 -2.29 9.85
C GLU A 91 1.14 -1.70 10.78
N HIS A 92 1.05 -0.37 10.83
CA HIS A 92 -0.01 0.37 11.51
C HIS A 92 -0.73 1.29 10.51
N ASN A 93 -2.03 1.46 10.67
CA ASN A 93 -2.88 2.33 9.85
C ASN A 93 -3.99 2.93 10.70
N SER A 94 -4.21 4.24 10.61
CA SER A 94 -5.33 4.96 11.22
C SER A 94 -6.25 5.56 10.16
N PHE A 95 -7.54 5.64 10.48
CA PHE A 95 -8.59 6.17 9.62
C PHE A 95 -9.54 7.08 10.41
N THR A 96 -9.87 8.22 9.82
CA THR A 96 -10.66 9.30 10.44
C THR A 96 -11.79 9.80 9.53
N PRO A 97 -12.95 10.21 10.08
CA PRO A 97 -13.91 11.07 9.39
C PRO A 97 -13.37 12.50 9.24
N ASP A 98 -14.00 13.29 8.37
CA ASP A 98 -13.62 14.66 8.01
C ASP A 98 -13.51 15.61 9.21
N ARG A 99 -14.52 15.62 10.10
CA ARG A 99 -14.51 16.50 11.28
C ARG A 99 -13.97 15.78 12.52
N TYR A 100 -12.79 15.18 12.43
CA TYR A 100 -12.18 14.36 13.50
C TYR A 100 -12.12 15.06 14.88
N PHE A 101 -12.11 16.40 14.89
CA PHE A 101 -12.12 17.27 16.05
C PHE A 101 -13.44 17.27 16.85
N VAL A 102 -14.54 16.71 16.34
CA VAL A 102 -15.80 16.57 17.10
C VAL A 102 -15.92 15.18 17.75
N PRO A 103 -16.46 15.07 18.98
CA PRO A 103 -16.65 13.78 19.64
C PRO A 103 -17.81 12.94 19.06
N GLU A 104 -18.78 13.56 18.39
CA GLU A 104 -19.98 12.89 17.90
C GLU A 104 -19.73 11.93 16.71
N ILE A 105 -20.57 10.90 16.63
CA ILE A 105 -20.62 9.98 15.49
C ILE A 105 -21.08 10.73 14.23
N GLN A 106 -20.27 10.68 13.18
CA GLN A 106 -20.54 11.35 11.91
C GLN A 106 -21.30 10.42 10.95
N LEU A 107 -22.63 10.41 11.11
CA LEU A 107 -23.53 9.63 10.27
C LEU A 107 -23.38 10.02 8.78
N GLY A 108 -23.05 9.05 7.94
CA GLY A 108 -22.78 9.23 6.51
C GLY A 108 -21.29 9.35 6.16
N ASP A 109 -20.40 9.59 7.12
CA ASP A 109 -18.96 9.49 6.95
C ASP A 109 -18.44 8.13 7.51
N ARG A 110 -17.14 7.85 7.43
CA ARG A 110 -16.53 6.64 7.96
C ARG A 110 -16.43 6.65 9.50
N PRO A 111 -16.46 5.50 10.18
CA PRO A 111 -16.06 5.41 11.57
C PRO A 111 -14.55 5.64 11.74
N PHE A 112 -14.14 6.17 12.89
CA PHE A 112 -12.75 6.07 13.35
C PHE A 112 -12.33 4.59 13.40
N SER A 113 -11.11 4.28 12.98
CA SER A 113 -10.53 2.95 13.19
C SER A 113 -9.01 2.98 13.08
N ALA A 114 -8.34 2.07 13.78
CA ALA A 114 -6.93 1.79 13.58
C ALA A 114 -6.67 0.29 13.50
N THR A 115 -5.58 -0.10 12.86
CA THR A 115 -5.10 -1.49 12.76
C THR A 115 -3.64 -1.57 13.15
N LEU A 116 -3.26 -2.53 14.00
CA LEU A 116 -1.86 -2.85 14.30
C LEU A 116 -1.60 -4.31 13.96
N MET A 117 -0.63 -4.56 13.10
CA MET A 117 -0.49 -5.83 12.38
C MET A 117 0.95 -6.30 12.26
N LEU A 118 1.15 -7.62 12.36
CA LEU A 118 2.36 -8.32 11.96
C LEU A 118 2.08 -9.10 10.67
N LYS A 119 2.84 -8.78 9.62
CA LYS A 119 2.73 -9.32 8.27
C LYS A 119 3.95 -10.16 7.94
N SER A 120 3.76 -11.44 7.71
CA SER A 120 4.79 -12.29 7.10
C SER A 120 4.55 -12.37 5.60
N PHE A 121 5.61 -12.32 4.79
CA PHE A 121 5.46 -12.35 3.34
C PHE A 121 6.62 -13.02 2.60
N VAL A 122 6.34 -13.42 1.36
CA VAL A 122 7.29 -14.02 0.42
C VAL A 122 7.17 -13.34 -0.95
N ILE A 123 8.31 -13.08 -1.58
CA ILE A 123 8.43 -12.58 -2.94
C ILE A 123 9.21 -13.61 -3.77
N SER A 124 8.53 -14.32 -4.66
CA SER A 124 9.12 -15.30 -5.58
C SER A 124 9.18 -14.73 -7.00
N THR A 125 10.39 -14.62 -7.55
CA THR A 125 10.67 -13.98 -8.85
C THR A 125 11.16 -15.01 -9.87
N ASP A 126 10.39 -15.23 -10.95
CA ASP A 126 10.80 -16.03 -12.12
C ASP A 126 11.54 -15.11 -13.10
N THR A 127 12.87 -15.25 -13.13
CA THR A 127 13.76 -14.40 -13.93
C THR A 127 13.80 -14.78 -15.41
N ILE A 128 13.30 -15.98 -15.77
CA ILE A 128 13.23 -16.47 -17.15
C ILE A 128 11.92 -16.01 -17.80
N LYS A 129 10.81 -16.10 -17.07
CA LYS A 129 9.48 -15.66 -17.54
C LYS A 129 9.19 -14.19 -17.29
N ALA A 130 10.10 -13.47 -16.61
CA ALA A 130 9.92 -12.08 -16.18
C ALA A 130 8.57 -11.86 -15.46
N SER A 131 8.35 -12.63 -14.39
CA SER A 131 7.13 -12.57 -13.58
C SER A 131 7.42 -12.75 -12.09
N ARG A 132 6.59 -12.14 -11.25
CA ARG A 132 6.67 -12.18 -9.78
C ARG A 132 5.39 -12.75 -9.23
N PHE A 133 5.51 -13.59 -8.22
CA PHE A 133 4.40 -14.00 -7.36
C PHE A 133 4.71 -13.60 -5.93
N THR A 134 3.70 -13.10 -5.22
CA THR A 134 3.80 -12.70 -3.82
C THR A 134 2.73 -13.43 -3.00
N SER A 135 3.05 -13.69 -1.74
CA SER A 135 2.07 -14.14 -0.75
C SER A 135 2.37 -13.51 0.58
N SER A 136 1.33 -13.18 1.33
CA SER A 136 1.43 -12.61 2.67
C SER A 136 0.35 -13.17 3.58
N PHE A 137 0.67 -13.32 4.85
CA PHE A 137 -0.31 -13.58 5.90
C PHE A 137 -0.13 -12.53 7.00
N ILE A 138 -1.24 -11.94 7.41
CA ILE A 138 -1.32 -10.84 8.35
C ILE A 138 -2.08 -11.32 9.57
N ILE A 139 -1.48 -11.14 10.75
CA ILE A 139 -2.15 -11.25 12.04
C ILE A 139 -2.13 -9.88 12.74
N GLY A 140 -3.12 -9.57 13.57
CA GLY A 140 -3.15 -8.30 14.28
C GLY A 140 -4.49 -8.00 14.94
N MET A 141 -4.71 -6.73 15.25
CA MET A 141 -5.97 -6.20 15.79
C MET A 141 -6.46 -5.02 14.96
N ILE A 142 -7.79 -4.85 14.92
CA ILE A 142 -8.48 -3.61 14.55
C ILE A 142 -9.18 -3.04 15.80
N GLY A 143 -9.23 -1.72 15.95
CA GLY A 143 -9.88 -1.02 17.06
C GLY A 143 -8.89 -0.51 18.12
N GLN A 144 -9.36 -0.31 19.35
CA GLN A 144 -8.60 0.33 20.45
C GLN A 144 -7.22 -0.30 20.68
N ALA A 145 -7.11 -1.63 20.57
CA ALA A 145 -5.88 -2.38 20.75
C ALA A 145 -4.82 -2.13 19.64
N ALA A 146 -5.14 -1.34 18.62
CA ALA A 146 -4.18 -0.84 17.64
C ALA A 146 -3.47 0.46 18.08
N LEU A 147 -3.94 1.13 19.13
CA LEU A 147 -3.41 2.38 19.69
C LEU A 147 -3.53 3.61 18.77
N GLY A 148 -4.57 3.65 17.93
CA GLY A 148 -4.79 4.73 16.96
C GLY A 148 -5.01 6.11 17.59
N GLU A 149 -5.71 6.15 18.73
CA GLU A 149 -5.99 7.38 19.48
C GLU A 149 -4.70 7.96 20.07
N GLU A 150 -3.94 7.13 20.77
CA GLU A 150 -2.70 7.51 21.44
C GLU A 150 -1.62 7.95 20.43
N ILE A 151 -1.57 7.30 19.26
CA ILE A 151 -0.65 7.66 18.17
C ILE A 151 -1.08 8.98 17.51
N GLN A 152 -2.36 9.17 17.15
CA GLN A 152 -2.80 10.39 16.47
C GLN A 152 -2.77 11.59 17.41
N VAL A 153 -3.33 11.48 18.62
CA VAL A 153 -3.27 12.56 19.64
C VAL A 153 -1.82 12.89 20.00
N GLY A 154 -0.95 11.87 20.09
CA GLY A 154 0.48 12.07 20.32
C GLY A 154 1.17 12.88 19.22
N ILE A 155 0.83 12.63 17.95
CA ILE A 155 1.35 13.38 16.80
C ILE A 155 0.77 14.79 16.74
N HIS A 156 -0.55 14.95 16.86
CA HIS A 156 -1.22 16.25 16.77
C HIS A 156 -0.74 17.22 17.87
N LYS A 157 -0.42 16.70 19.06
CA LYS A 157 0.21 17.45 20.15
C LYS A 157 1.66 17.88 19.86
N VAL A 158 2.37 17.18 18.99
CA VAL A 158 3.74 17.52 18.55
C VAL A 158 3.73 18.45 17.34
N THR A 159 2.70 18.39 16.50
CA THR A 159 2.53 19.23 15.29
C THR A 159 1.62 20.44 15.48
N ASP A 160 1.18 20.73 16.71
CA ASP A 160 0.26 21.82 17.07
C ASP A 160 -1.03 21.82 16.21
N SER A 161 -1.65 20.64 16.11
CA SER A 161 -2.81 20.34 15.26
C SER A 161 -4.04 20.02 16.11
N GLU A 162 -5.25 20.19 15.55
CA GLU A 162 -6.50 20.00 16.31
C GLU A 162 -6.62 18.59 16.89
N THR A 163 -7.03 18.49 18.17
CA THR A 163 -7.12 17.19 18.86
C THR A 163 -8.29 16.36 18.31
N PRO A 164 -8.07 15.12 17.86
CA PRO A 164 -9.16 14.24 17.43
C PRO A 164 -9.96 13.74 18.63
N LEU A 165 -11.24 14.13 18.73
CA LEU A 165 -12.10 13.83 19.88
C LEU A 165 -13.05 12.63 19.66
N GLY A 166 -13.23 12.18 18.42
CA GLY A 166 -14.17 11.09 18.10
C GLY A 166 -13.64 9.66 18.29
N TRP A 167 -12.37 9.47 18.70
CA TRP A 167 -11.76 8.16 18.91
C TRP A 167 -12.48 7.21 19.89
N PRO A 168 -13.18 7.66 20.95
CA PRO A 168 -14.01 6.78 21.78
C PRO A 168 -15.13 6.07 21.00
N ASN A 169 -15.55 6.63 19.86
CA ASN A 169 -16.58 6.07 18.97
C ASN A 169 -16.00 5.21 17.82
N GLN A 170 -14.74 4.79 17.90
CA GLN A 170 -14.10 3.96 16.89
C GLN A 170 -14.67 2.53 16.77
N ILE A 171 -14.34 1.87 15.65
CA ILE A 171 -14.53 0.42 15.45
C ILE A 171 -13.97 -0.34 16.65
N GLN A 172 -14.78 -1.24 17.20
CA GLN A 172 -14.44 -1.98 18.40
C GLN A 172 -13.46 -3.13 18.13
N ASN A 173 -12.62 -3.40 19.14
CA ASN A 173 -11.60 -4.45 19.13
C ASN A 173 -12.02 -5.76 18.45
N ASP A 174 -11.30 -6.16 17.40
CA ASP A 174 -11.42 -7.48 16.78
C ASP A 174 -10.11 -7.99 16.15
N VAL A 175 -10.04 -9.29 15.90
CA VAL A 175 -8.84 -9.98 15.41
C VAL A 175 -8.71 -9.86 13.89
N VAL A 176 -7.57 -9.37 13.44
CA VAL A 176 -7.15 -9.37 12.03
C VAL A 176 -6.48 -10.70 11.70
N LEU A 177 -7.06 -11.45 10.76
CA LEU A 177 -6.47 -12.61 10.09
C LEU A 177 -6.69 -12.44 8.59
N ASN A 178 -5.62 -12.23 7.82
CA ASN A 178 -5.74 -11.94 6.38
C ASN A 178 -4.67 -12.65 5.55
N TYR A 179 -5.09 -13.46 4.58
CA TYR A 179 -4.21 -13.95 3.52
C TYR A 179 -4.27 -12.99 2.33
N GLY A 180 -3.13 -12.79 1.66
CA GLY A 180 -3.00 -11.99 0.46
C GLY A 180 -2.08 -12.64 -0.55
N PHE A 181 -2.36 -12.46 -1.84
CA PHE A 181 -1.50 -12.88 -2.95
C PHE A 181 -1.47 -11.81 -4.03
N GLY A 182 -0.36 -11.79 -4.78
CA GLY A 182 -0.18 -10.91 -5.94
C GLY A 182 0.58 -11.62 -7.05
N TYR A 183 0.27 -11.28 -8.28
CA TYR A 183 0.99 -11.73 -9.47
C TYR A 183 1.29 -10.54 -10.37
N GLU A 184 2.54 -10.46 -10.84
CA GLU A 184 2.97 -9.48 -11.83
C GLU A 184 3.66 -10.16 -13.00
N LYS A 185 3.39 -9.66 -14.21
CA LYS A 185 3.99 -10.13 -15.45
C LYS A 185 4.51 -8.94 -16.25
N GLN A 186 5.81 -8.92 -16.54
CA GLN A 186 6.37 -7.95 -17.48
C GLN A 186 5.76 -8.16 -18.86
N LEU A 187 5.14 -7.11 -19.40
CA LEU A 187 4.58 -7.07 -20.77
C LEU A 187 5.57 -6.43 -21.73
N VAL A 188 6.16 -5.30 -21.33
CA VAL A 188 7.07 -4.50 -22.15
C VAL A 188 8.29 -4.13 -21.32
N ARG A 189 9.48 -4.17 -21.92
CA ARG A 189 10.69 -3.51 -21.40
C ARG A 189 11.49 -2.95 -22.56
N PHE A 190 11.82 -1.66 -22.50
CA PHE A 190 12.71 -1.01 -23.45
C PHE A 190 14.01 -0.62 -22.74
N ARG A 191 15.05 -1.45 -22.97
CA ARG A 191 16.37 -1.34 -22.35
C ARG A 191 16.25 -1.25 -20.82
N ASP A 192 17.13 -0.47 -20.19
CA ASP A 192 17.08 -0.13 -18.77
C ASP A 192 16.45 1.26 -18.55
N PHE A 193 15.53 1.67 -19.45
CA PHE A 193 14.89 2.98 -19.45
C PHE A 193 13.39 2.97 -19.15
N PHE A 194 12.64 2.00 -19.69
CA PHE A 194 11.18 1.94 -19.55
C PHE A 194 10.69 0.50 -19.39
N SER A 195 9.66 0.28 -18.56
CA SER A 195 8.98 -1.01 -18.50
C SER A 195 7.51 -0.93 -18.08
N ILE A 196 6.72 -1.89 -18.56
CA ILE A 196 5.30 -2.10 -18.23
C ILE A 196 5.13 -3.53 -17.70
N GLN A 197 4.39 -3.66 -16.60
CA GLN A 197 3.90 -4.93 -16.07
C GLN A 197 2.36 -4.89 -15.99
N ALA A 198 1.70 -6.02 -16.27
CA ALA A 198 0.34 -6.24 -15.75
C ALA A 198 0.45 -6.79 -14.32
N ASN A 199 -0.46 -6.38 -13.44
CA ASN A 199 -0.54 -6.89 -12.08
C ASN A 199 -1.98 -7.29 -11.70
N ALA A 200 -2.11 -8.32 -10.87
CA ALA A 200 -3.36 -8.75 -10.26
C ALA A 200 -3.13 -9.15 -8.81
N ASN A 201 -4.03 -8.77 -7.91
CA ASN A 201 -3.92 -9.02 -6.48
C ASN A 201 -5.24 -9.57 -5.91
N GLY A 202 -5.15 -10.32 -4.81
CA GLY A 202 -6.30 -10.76 -4.02
C GLY A 202 -6.00 -10.78 -2.54
N LYS A 203 -6.99 -10.40 -1.72
CA LYS A 203 -6.96 -10.46 -0.25
C LYS A 203 -8.24 -11.13 0.23
N VAL A 204 -8.13 -12.00 1.24
CA VAL A 204 -9.27 -12.63 1.92
C VAL A 204 -8.97 -12.75 3.41
N GLY A 205 -9.95 -12.42 4.25
CA GLY A 205 -9.78 -12.38 5.70
C GLY A 205 -10.70 -11.40 6.40
N THR A 206 -10.41 -11.17 7.68
CA THR A 206 -11.29 -10.46 8.61
C THR A 206 -11.12 -8.94 8.63
N LEU A 207 -10.04 -8.41 8.04
CA LEU A 207 -9.86 -6.98 7.79
C LEU A 207 -10.30 -6.61 6.37
N PHE A 208 -9.85 -7.37 5.37
CA PHE A 208 -10.16 -7.12 3.96
C PHE A 208 -10.53 -8.41 3.21
N THR A 209 -11.56 -8.32 2.37
CA THR A 209 -11.78 -9.26 1.26
C THR A 209 -11.98 -8.45 -0.03
N ASN A 210 -11.00 -8.46 -0.92
CA ASN A 210 -11.02 -7.71 -2.18
C ASN A 210 -10.08 -8.31 -3.22
N GLY A 211 -10.26 -7.92 -4.48
CA GLY A 211 -9.34 -8.20 -5.58
C GLY A 211 -9.01 -6.92 -6.34
N SER A 212 -7.87 -6.90 -7.03
CA SER A 212 -7.54 -5.80 -7.94
C SER A 212 -6.78 -6.25 -9.18
N ILE A 213 -6.94 -5.51 -10.27
CA ILE A 213 -6.17 -5.66 -11.51
C ILE A 213 -5.63 -4.30 -11.93
N GLY A 214 -4.51 -4.27 -12.65
CA GLY A 214 -4.00 -3.03 -13.21
C GLY A 214 -2.67 -3.17 -13.91
N ILE A 215 -1.98 -2.04 -14.05
CA ILE A 215 -0.73 -1.91 -14.79
C ILE A 215 0.27 -1.17 -13.92
N ASN A 216 1.50 -1.67 -13.84
CA ASN A 216 2.65 -0.93 -13.31
C ASN A 216 3.47 -0.41 -14.49
N ALA A 217 3.70 0.90 -14.56
CA ALA A 217 4.56 1.55 -15.54
C ALA A 217 5.72 2.26 -14.83
N THR A 218 6.94 2.14 -15.36
CA THR A 218 8.15 2.76 -14.80
C THR A 218 9.02 3.36 -15.90
N ILE A 219 9.61 4.53 -15.62
CA ILE A 219 10.48 5.26 -16.56
C ILE A 219 11.63 5.97 -15.82
N GLY A 220 12.86 5.86 -16.34
CA GLY A 220 14.05 6.50 -15.76
C GLY A 220 15.31 5.64 -15.92
N ILE A 221 16.12 5.52 -14.86
CA ILE A 221 17.29 4.64 -14.78
C ILE A 221 16.87 3.39 -13.99
N LEU A 222 16.55 2.32 -14.70
CA LEU A 222 15.87 1.12 -14.19
C LEU A 222 16.75 -0.13 -14.19
N ASN A 223 16.95 -0.76 -13.03
CA ASN A 223 17.19 -2.21 -13.01
C ASN A 223 15.93 -2.97 -13.49
N SER A 224 16.05 -4.27 -13.75
CA SER A 224 14.86 -5.12 -13.88
C SER A 224 14.44 -5.64 -12.50
N PRO A 225 13.19 -5.43 -12.05
CA PRO A 225 12.69 -6.08 -10.83
C PRO A 225 12.35 -7.57 -11.06
N PHE A 226 12.71 -8.11 -12.23
CA PHE A 226 12.69 -9.52 -12.61
C PHE A 226 14.07 -10.04 -13.07
N SER A 227 15.17 -9.29 -12.88
CA SER A 227 16.52 -9.88 -13.00
C SER A 227 16.93 -10.58 -11.70
N SER A 228 17.96 -11.42 -11.79
CA SER A 228 18.61 -11.99 -10.60
C SER A 228 19.07 -10.92 -9.63
N ILE A 229 19.10 -11.24 -8.33
CA ILE A 229 19.49 -10.35 -7.22
C ILE A 229 20.89 -9.70 -7.41
N LYS A 230 21.74 -10.21 -8.31
CA LYS A 230 22.98 -9.54 -8.72
C LYS A 230 22.73 -8.29 -9.59
N SER A 231 22.34 -7.20 -8.94
CA SER A 231 22.20 -5.86 -9.54
C SER A 231 23.47 -5.42 -10.28
N LYS A 232 23.35 -5.02 -11.56
CA LYS A 232 24.49 -4.53 -12.37
C LYS A 232 24.90 -3.09 -12.06
N ASN A 233 23.97 -2.26 -11.62
CA ASN A 233 24.22 -0.84 -11.31
C ASN A 233 24.05 -0.60 -9.79
N ASN A 234 24.72 0.42 -9.26
CA ASN A 234 24.58 0.89 -7.88
C ASN A 234 23.73 2.17 -7.77
N PHE A 235 23.25 2.72 -8.90
CA PHE A 235 22.31 3.84 -8.93
C PHE A 235 21.07 3.53 -9.76
N ASN A 236 19.88 3.75 -9.20
CA ASN A 236 18.60 3.77 -9.92
C ASN A 236 17.90 5.09 -9.60
N PHE A 237 17.19 5.66 -10.58
CA PHE A 237 16.34 6.84 -10.36
C PHE A 237 15.19 6.81 -11.37
N TYR A 238 13.95 6.67 -10.90
CA TYR A 238 12.81 6.47 -11.80
C TYR A 238 11.49 6.97 -11.22
N VAL A 239 10.59 7.33 -12.14
CA VAL A 239 9.18 7.61 -11.85
C VAL A 239 8.37 6.32 -12.06
N PHE A 240 7.35 6.10 -11.24
CA PHE A 240 6.36 5.04 -11.44
C PHE A 240 4.94 5.60 -11.49
N ALA A 241 4.06 4.87 -12.18
CA ALA A 241 2.62 5.10 -12.20
C ALA A 241 1.90 3.74 -12.21
N GLN A 242 0.85 3.61 -11.40
CA GLN A 242 0.08 2.38 -11.19
C GLN A 242 -1.42 2.70 -11.16
N PRO A 243 -2.12 2.67 -12.31
CA PRO A 243 -3.57 2.58 -12.33
C PRO A 243 -4.04 1.16 -11.99
N LEU A 244 -4.90 1.00 -10.97
CA LEU A 244 -5.64 -0.26 -10.72
C LEU A 244 -7.16 -0.04 -10.81
N ILE A 245 -7.90 -1.16 -10.85
CA ILE A 245 -9.33 -1.25 -10.56
C ILE A 245 -9.49 -2.27 -9.45
N ASN A 246 -10.18 -1.91 -8.38
CA ASN A 246 -10.45 -2.78 -7.23
C ASN A 246 -11.91 -3.26 -7.22
N ILE A 247 -12.14 -4.47 -6.71
CA ILE A 247 -13.46 -5.03 -6.44
C ILE A 247 -13.54 -5.33 -4.94
N ILE A 248 -14.47 -4.68 -4.23
CA ILE A 248 -14.54 -4.67 -2.76
C ILE A 248 -15.62 -5.62 -2.26
N GLY A 249 -15.23 -6.73 -1.63
CA GLY A 249 -16.13 -7.65 -0.94
C GLY A 249 -16.35 -7.28 0.53
N TYR A 250 -15.29 -6.89 1.25
CA TYR A 250 -15.32 -6.52 2.66
C TYR A 250 -14.19 -5.56 3.04
N ASP A 251 -14.49 -4.58 3.90
CA ASP A 251 -13.52 -3.71 4.59
C ASP A 251 -13.96 -3.45 6.05
N ALA A 252 -13.22 -3.98 7.03
CA ALA A 252 -13.53 -3.80 8.45
C ALA A 252 -13.30 -2.37 8.99
N THR A 253 -12.49 -1.56 8.31
CA THR A 253 -12.28 -0.13 8.65
C THR A 253 -13.47 0.76 8.26
N LEU A 254 -14.47 0.17 7.59
CA LEU A 254 -15.76 0.77 7.30
C LEU A 254 -16.90 -0.05 7.95
N GLN A 255 -16.86 -1.38 7.85
CA GLN A 255 -17.93 -2.31 8.22
C GLN A 255 -17.79 -2.95 9.61
N GLY A 256 -16.73 -2.63 10.36
CA GLY A 256 -16.40 -3.23 11.66
C GLY A 256 -15.81 -4.63 11.61
N GLY A 257 -15.46 -5.16 12.78
CA GLY A 257 -14.87 -6.50 12.95
C GLY A 257 -15.78 -7.64 12.49
N VAL A 258 -15.19 -8.78 12.09
CA VAL A 258 -15.95 -9.97 11.65
C VAL A 258 -16.60 -10.72 12.80
N PHE A 259 -15.87 -10.89 13.91
CA PHE A 259 -16.32 -11.61 15.11
C PHE A 259 -16.95 -10.64 16.13
N ASN A 260 -16.48 -9.40 16.21
CA ASN A 260 -17.03 -8.37 17.09
C ASN A 260 -17.93 -7.36 16.34
N ARG A 261 -19.24 -7.57 16.44
CA ARG A 261 -20.27 -6.70 15.82
C ARG A 261 -20.77 -5.57 16.73
N LYS A 262 -20.10 -5.28 17.85
CA LYS A 262 -20.51 -4.26 18.83
C LYS A 262 -20.00 -2.84 18.53
N SER A 263 -19.53 -2.57 17.30
CA SER A 263 -19.04 -1.22 16.93
C SER A 263 -20.19 -0.21 16.99
N PRO A 264 -20.00 0.98 17.61
CA PRO A 264 -21.10 1.94 17.83
C PRO A 264 -21.64 2.53 16.52
N TYR A 265 -20.81 2.56 15.48
CA TYR A 265 -21.16 2.98 14.14
C TYR A 265 -20.32 2.24 13.09
N VAL A 266 -20.93 1.95 11.93
CA VAL A 266 -20.32 1.29 10.77
C VAL A 266 -21.02 1.76 9.48
N ILE A 267 -20.33 1.70 8.36
CA ILE A 267 -20.95 1.72 7.03
C ILE A 267 -21.59 0.35 6.76
N SER A 268 -22.86 0.35 6.35
CA SER A 268 -23.59 -0.87 6.00
C SER A 268 -23.07 -1.52 4.71
N ALA A 269 -23.34 -2.82 4.52
CA ALA A 269 -22.85 -3.54 3.35
C ALA A 269 -23.38 -3.02 2.00
N ASP A 270 -24.55 -2.38 1.98
CA ASP A 270 -25.10 -1.68 0.83
C ASP A 270 -24.54 -0.25 0.67
N GLY A 271 -23.95 0.33 1.72
CA GLY A 271 -23.26 1.62 1.69
C GLY A 271 -21.86 1.59 1.06
N ILE A 272 -21.19 0.43 1.03
CA ILE A 272 -19.86 0.24 0.45
C ILE A 272 -19.89 0.34 -1.08
N GLU A 273 -18.93 1.08 -1.65
CA GLU A 273 -18.72 1.12 -3.10
C GLU A 273 -17.97 -0.12 -3.56
N ARG A 274 -18.60 -0.88 -4.47
CA ARG A 274 -18.15 -2.24 -4.82
C ARG A 274 -17.07 -2.28 -5.90
N PHE A 275 -16.90 -1.18 -6.61
CA PHE A 275 -15.82 -0.96 -7.56
C PHE A 275 -15.18 0.39 -7.26
N THR A 276 -13.88 0.40 -6.95
CA THR A 276 -13.12 1.64 -6.80
C THR A 276 -12.04 1.71 -7.87
N GLY A 277 -11.85 2.89 -8.43
CA GLY A 277 -10.67 3.18 -9.25
C GLY A 277 -9.41 3.19 -8.38
N GLN A 278 -8.25 3.17 -9.02
CA GLN A 278 -6.99 3.40 -8.34
C GLN A 278 -5.94 4.12 -9.18
N PHE A 279 -5.18 5.03 -8.55
CA PHE A 279 -3.94 5.56 -9.11
C PHE A 279 -2.90 5.83 -8.02
N ASN A 280 -1.81 5.06 -8.04
CA ASN A 280 -0.61 5.32 -7.24
C ASN A 280 0.49 5.87 -8.16
N TYR A 281 1.31 6.80 -7.68
CA TYR A 281 2.45 7.35 -8.43
C TYR A 281 3.60 7.72 -7.48
N GLY A 282 4.80 7.93 -8.02
CA GLY A 282 5.92 8.37 -7.19
C GLY A 282 7.27 8.34 -7.90
N ILE A 283 8.31 8.69 -7.15
CA ILE A 283 9.70 8.71 -7.59
C ILE A 283 10.51 7.85 -6.62
N VAL A 284 11.31 6.92 -7.16
CA VAL A 284 12.23 6.07 -6.41
C VAL A 284 13.66 6.43 -6.78
N MET A 285 14.50 6.65 -5.78
CA MET A 285 15.96 6.73 -5.91
C MET A 285 16.61 5.60 -5.11
N ARG A 286 17.59 4.92 -5.71
CA ARG A 286 18.43 3.93 -5.02
C ARG A 286 19.89 4.28 -5.24
N LEU A 287 20.67 4.41 -4.18
CA LEU A 287 22.09 4.79 -4.23
C LEU A 287 22.93 3.91 -3.30
N LYS A 288 23.78 3.06 -3.88
CA LYS A 288 24.57 2.04 -3.17
C LYS A 288 23.65 1.18 -2.28
N SER A 289 23.77 1.32 -0.95
CA SER A 289 22.99 0.62 0.06
C SER A 289 21.67 1.31 0.43
N PHE A 290 21.40 2.53 -0.06
CA PHE A 290 20.20 3.29 0.33
C PHE A 290 19.08 3.20 -0.71
N TYR A 291 17.84 3.20 -0.23
CA TYR A 291 16.59 3.30 -0.97
C TYR A 291 15.80 4.49 -0.45
N PHE A 292 15.26 5.31 -1.35
CA PHE A 292 14.38 6.43 -1.05
C PHE A 292 13.19 6.42 -2.01
N GLU A 293 11.99 6.67 -1.50
CA GLU A 293 10.78 6.85 -2.29
C GLU A 293 9.99 8.05 -1.76
N TYR A 294 9.45 8.87 -2.66
CA TYR A 294 8.33 9.76 -2.37
C TYR A 294 7.18 9.38 -3.31
N SER A 295 5.99 9.20 -2.77
CA SER A 295 4.83 8.68 -3.49
C SER A 295 3.53 9.38 -3.11
N GLY A 296 2.54 9.28 -4.00
CA GLY A 296 1.18 9.77 -3.80
C GLY A 296 0.14 8.70 -4.13
N ALA A 297 -0.93 8.68 -3.33
CA ALA A 297 -2.11 7.85 -3.47
C ALA A 297 -3.35 8.63 -2.96
N LEU A 298 -3.79 9.62 -3.74
CA LEU A 298 -5.21 9.90 -4.00
C LEU A 298 -6.09 8.62 -3.83
N VAL A 299 -7.21 8.45 -3.07
CA VAL A 299 -8.21 7.28 -3.12
C VAL A 299 -9.68 7.58 -3.56
N THR A 300 -10.31 6.80 -4.48
CA THR A 300 -11.72 7.05 -4.94
C THR A 300 -12.71 6.62 -3.84
N ARG A 301 -13.93 7.20 -3.82
CA ARG A 301 -14.88 6.98 -2.72
C ARG A 301 -15.06 5.49 -2.39
N GLU A 302 -14.76 5.12 -1.15
CA GLU A 302 -14.84 3.75 -0.66
C GLU A 302 -16.29 3.38 -0.24
N PHE A 303 -17.16 4.39 -0.08
CA PHE A 303 -18.57 4.27 0.32
C PHE A 303 -19.41 5.38 -0.32
N LYS A 304 -20.71 5.13 -0.53
CA LYS A 304 -21.61 5.92 -1.39
C LYS A 304 -21.74 7.39 -0.99
N THR A 305 -21.82 7.65 0.31
CA THR A 305 -21.93 8.98 0.93
C THR A 305 -20.58 9.67 1.11
N GLY A 306 -19.48 8.93 0.94
CA GLY A 306 -18.12 9.43 1.12
C GLY A 306 -17.60 10.18 -0.10
N GLY A 307 -16.66 11.08 0.18
CA GLY A 307 -15.78 11.64 -0.84
C GLY A 307 -14.70 10.64 -1.28
N SER A 308 -14.02 11.00 -2.35
CA SER A 308 -12.67 10.51 -2.64
C SER A 308 -11.65 11.22 -1.71
N ALA A 309 -10.74 10.47 -1.11
CA ALA A 309 -9.68 11.03 -0.26
C ALA A 309 -8.31 11.00 -0.96
N LYS A 310 -7.20 11.23 -0.25
CA LYS A 310 -5.86 11.30 -0.83
C LYS A 310 -4.76 11.31 0.23
N TRP A 311 -3.59 10.76 -0.07
CA TRP A 311 -2.40 10.91 0.77
C TRP A 311 -1.08 10.90 -0.01
N GLY A 312 0.00 11.27 0.69
CA GLY A 312 1.38 11.03 0.27
C GLY A 312 2.07 10.02 1.18
N GLY A 313 3.27 9.58 0.79
CA GLY A 313 4.07 8.69 1.62
C GLY A 313 5.55 8.67 1.25
N ILE A 314 6.40 8.57 2.27
CA ILE A 314 7.86 8.47 2.16
C ILE A 314 8.36 7.09 2.58
N LYS A 315 9.34 6.54 1.84
CA LYS A 315 10.07 5.33 2.25
C LYS A 315 11.55 5.57 2.29
N ILE A 316 12.19 5.02 3.31
CA ILE A 316 13.65 5.01 3.49
C ILE A 316 14.05 3.57 3.77
N GLY A 317 15.05 3.05 3.05
CA GLY A 317 15.54 1.70 3.23
C GLY A 317 17.06 1.58 3.18
N VAL A 318 17.57 0.57 3.88
CA VAL A 318 18.99 0.22 3.93
C VAL A 318 19.15 -1.25 3.57
N MET A 319 19.90 -1.50 2.50
CA MET A 319 20.36 -2.82 2.08
C MET A 319 21.59 -3.21 2.89
N LEU A 320 21.60 -4.43 3.42
CA LEU A 320 22.58 -4.96 4.37
C LEU A 320 23.44 -6.07 3.74
#